data_AF-A0A934VBW5-F1
#
_entry.id   AF-A0A934VBW5-F1
#
_cell.length_a   1.000
_cell.length_b   1.000
_cell.length_c   1.000
_cell.angle_alpha   90.00
_cell.angle_beta   90.00
_cell.angle_gamma   90.00
#
_symmetry.space_group_name_H-M   'P 1'
#
loop_
_entity.id
_entity.type
_entity.pdbx_description
1 polymer ?
#
loop_
_entity_poly.entity_id
_entity_poly.type
_entity_poly.pdbx_seq_one_letter_code
_entity_poly.pdbx_strand_id
1 'polypeptide(L)'
;MKSFIKSVRARLRYYHECYQDAKRFIVSISPKKLGPELAVARIESDIVRQYHVIEKGLCMPDFRPGFGQDVVRGLVRSLQSLEQHPFAGVCVGGQIEAARATLREYDDRHRSIGFDVSEILRDEDRHMWANAPEREGGIRPFEPCQRVDAGAFERVVRGRASVRDFDPERIPSQDKILSCIELALRAPSVCNRQTARVHVFAGHSAQKVLSHQSGNRGFGHKVPMVLVVTSDLRYFTGTVERYQGWIDGGMFSMLLLLALQAAGLGAVALNWSVRNETDRSLRVDADLPEHERVIMLIGCGYPKEGCRVPVSARRAASDVTTWNL
;
A
#
# COMPACT_ATOMS: atom_id res chain seq x y z
N MET A 1 41.97 21.41 1.10
CA MET A 1 40.88 22.42 1.16
C MET A 1 39.69 22.11 0.24
N LYS A 2 39.85 21.91 -1.08
CA LYS A 2 38.73 21.63 -2.01
C LYS A 2 37.92 20.36 -1.68
N SER A 3 38.58 19.27 -1.26
CA SER A 3 37.92 18.02 -0.84
C SER A 3 37.06 18.20 0.43
N PHE A 4 37.59 18.94 1.41
CA PHE A 4 36.87 19.26 2.65
C PHE A 4 35.59 20.06 2.38
N ILE A 5 35.68 21.12 1.58
CA ILE A 5 34.51 21.95 1.20
C ILE A 5 33.46 21.11 0.45
N LYS A 6 33.88 20.21 -0.44
CA LYS A 6 32.97 19.30 -1.16
C LYS A 6 32.24 18.36 -0.18
N SER A 7 32.94 17.83 0.83
CA SER A 7 32.35 16.98 1.86
C SER A 7 31.32 17.72 2.73
N VAL A 8 31.65 18.92 3.19
CA VAL A 8 30.73 19.76 3.99
C VAL A 8 29.46 20.08 3.19
N ARG A 9 29.60 20.50 1.92
CA ARG A 9 28.45 20.77 1.04
C ARG A 9 27.57 19.54 0.83
N ALA A 10 28.15 18.35 0.67
CA ALA A 10 27.39 17.11 0.52
C ALA A 10 26.59 16.76 1.78
N ARG A 11 27.18 16.93 2.97
CA ARG A 11 26.48 16.71 4.26
C ARG A 11 25.34 17.69 4.47
N LEU A 12 25.59 18.99 4.27
CA LEU A 12 24.54 20.02 4.40
C LEU A 12 23.38 19.75 3.45
N ARG A 13 23.68 19.33 2.21
CA ARG A 13 22.67 18.93 1.24
C ARG A 13 21.87 17.73 1.74
N TYR A 14 22.53 16.67 2.22
CA TYR A 14 21.83 15.50 2.77
C TYR A 14 20.87 15.88 3.90
N TYR A 15 21.32 16.69 4.87
CA TYR A 15 20.44 17.15 5.95
C TYR A 15 19.26 17.98 5.44
N HIS A 16 19.48 18.80 4.40
CA HIS A 16 18.39 19.53 3.76
C HIS A 16 17.37 18.59 3.09
N GLU A 17 17.81 17.58 2.36
CA GLU A 17 16.93 16.56 1.76
C GLU A 17 16.11 15.84 2.86
N CYS A 18 16.78 15.38 3.92
CA CYS A 18 16.10 14.74 5.05
C CYS A 18 15.09 15.67 5.75
N TYR A 19 15.41 16.96 5.87
CA TYR A 19 14.49 17.94 6.44
C TYR A 19 13.23 18.11 5.58
N GLN A 20 13.36 18.15 4.25
CA GLN A 20 12.21 18.24 3.35
C GLN A 20 11.33 16.98 3.43
N ASP A 21 11.95 15.79 3.45
CA ASP A 21 11.23 14.52 3.58
C ASP A 21 10.48 14.44 4.92
N ALA A 22 11.11 14.87 6.00
CA ALA A 22 10.52 14.93 7.32
C ALA A 22 9.38 15.95 7.38
N LYS A 23 9.56 17.14 6.78
CA LYS A 23 8.53 18.17 6.70
C LYS A 23 7.30 17.65 5.96
N ARG A 24 7.48 17.01 4.79
CA ARG A 24 6.39 16.39 4.05
C ARG A 24 5.64 15.38 4.92
N PHE A 25 6.38 14.44 5.52
CA PHE A 25 5.79 13.43 6.39
C PHE A 25 4.96 14.03 7.53
N ILE A 26 5.55 14.95 8.30
CA ILE A 26 4.89 15.60 9.45
C ILE A 26 3.63 16.35 9.03
N VAL A 27 3.68 17.07 7.90
CA VAL A 27 2.51 17.80 7.40
C VAL A 27 1.40 16.83 6.99
N SER A 28 1.74 15.75 6.29
CA SER A 28 0.75 14.77 5.81
C SER A 28 0.06 13.99 6.93
N ILE A 29 0.74 13.75 8.06
CA ILE A 29 0.16 13.02 9.20
C ILE A 29 -0.54 13.92 10.23
N SER A 30 -0.47 15.25 10.11
CA SER A 30 -0.85 16.19 11.17
C SER A 30 -2.29 16.72 11.03
N PRO A 31 -3.24 16.36 11.91
CA PRO A 31 -4.66 16.71 11.79
C PRO A 31 -4.96 18.21 11.66
N LYS A 32 -4.21 19.07 12.37
CA LYS A 32 -4.46 20.53 12.42
C LYS A 32 -4.17 21.28 11.12
N LYS A 33 -3.48 20.65 10.17
CA LYS A 33 -3.11 21.27 8.88
C LYS A 33 -3.88 20.67 7.70
N LEU A 34 -4.85 19.82 7.99
CA LEU A 34 -5.60 19.06 7.01
C LEU A 34 -6.94 19.75 6.75
N GLY A 35 -7.22 20.05 5.47
CA GLY A 35 -8.55 20.48 5.03
C GLY A 35 -9.59 19.34 5.12
N PRO A 36 -10.87 19.59 4.78
CA PRO A 36 -11.96 18.62 4.97
C PRO A 36 -11.71 17.26 4.28
N GLU A 37 -11.16 17.22 3.06
CA GLU A 37 -10.81 15.97 2.36
C GLU A 37 -9.70 15.17 3.06
N LEU A 38 -8.78 15.86 3.74
CA LEU A 38 -7.67 15.25 4.46
C LEU A 38 -8.12 14.69 5.83
N ALA A 39 -9.25 15.14 6.38
CA ALA A 39 -9.86 14.54 7.56
C ALA A 39 -10.45 13.14 7.26
N VAL A 40 -10.93 12.91 6.03
CA VAL A 40 -11.59 11.65 5.64
C VAL A 40 -10.62 10.47 5.64
N ALA A 41 -9.49 10.61 4.94
CA ALA A 41 -8.45 9.59 4.90
C ALA A 41 -7.94 9.25 6.31
N ARG A 42 -7.99 10.22 7.22
CA ARG A 42 -7.61 10.00 8.61
C ARG A 42 -8.67 9.21 9.38
N ILE A 43 -9.93 9.59 9.27
CA ILE A 43 -11.05 8.84 9.89
C ILE A 43 -11.04 7.40 9.38
N GLU A 44 -10.93 7.20 8.07
CA GLU A 44 -10.82 5.87 7.48
C GLU A 44 -9.60 5.12 8.02
N SER A 45 -8.41 5.74 8.04
CA SER A 45 -7.22 5.11 8.61
C SER A 45 -7.40 4.68 10.06
N ASP A 46 -8.11 5.47 10.87
CA ASP A 46 -8.38 5.15 12.26
C ASP A 46 -9.41 4.03 12.40
N ILE A 47 -10.47 4.03 11.57
CA ILE A 47 -11.44 2.94 11.46
C ILE A 47 -10.72 1.63 11.11
N VAL A 48 -9.86 1.66 10.09
CA VAL A 48 -9.11 0.49 9.63
C VAL A 48 -8.21 -0.06 10.73
N ARG A 49 -7.46 0.83 11.38
CA ARG A 49 -6.60 0.44 12.50
C ARG A 49 -7.41 -0.15 13.66
N GLN A 50 -8.54 0.45 14.00
CA GLN A 50 -9.38 0.03 15.13
C GLN A 50 -10.04 -1.32 14.87
N TYR A 51 -10.73 -1.51 13.73
CA TYR A 51 -11.35 -2.80 13.43
C TYR A 51 -10.29 -3.90 13.37
N HIS A 52 -9.12 -3.63 12.77
CA HIS A 52 -8.09 -4.65 12.63
C HIS A 52 -7.43 -5.03 13.98
N VAL A 53 -7.40 -4.13 14.96
CA VAL A 53 -7.04 -4.48 16.34
C VAL A 53 -8.09 -5.40 16.97
N ILE A 54 -9.37 -5.16 16.68
CA ILE A 54 -10.47 -6.01 17.16
C ILE A 54 -10.38 -7.41 16.52
N GLU A 55 -10.18 -7.51 15.21
CA GLU A 55 -10.00 -8.79 14.49
C GLU A 55 -8.87 -9.63 15.11
N LYS A 56 -7.71 -9.02 15.42
CA LYS A 56 -6.61 -9.74 16.07
C LYS A 56 -7.00 -10.28 17.43
N GLY A 57 -7.74 -9.51 18.22
CA GLY A 57 -8.22 -9.93 19.53
C GLY A 57 -9.24 -11.08 19.43
N LEU A 58 -10.10 -11.06 18.42
CA LEU A 58 -11.03 -12.16 18.12
C LEU A 58 -10.29 -13.44 17.70
N CYS A 59 -9.12 -13.33 17.07
CA CYS A 59 -8.26 -14.45 16.66
C CYS A 59 -7.37 -15.02 17.78
N MET A 60 -7.37 -14.45 18.99
CA MET A 60 -6.47 -14.92 20.05
C MET A 60 -6.91 -16.31 20.55
N PRO A 61 -5.97 -17.28 20.70
CA PRO A 61 -6.28 -18.62 21.22
C PRO A 61 -6.93 -18.56 22.59
N ASP A 62 -6.37 -17.74 23.49
CA ASP A 62 -6.93 -17.45 24.80
C ASP A 62 -7.85 -16.22 24.68
N PHE A 63 -9.06 -16.45 24.18
CA PHE A 63 -10.06 -15.40 24.01
C PHE A 63 -10.41 -14.75 25.36
N ARG A 64 -10.22 -13.43 25.46
CA ARG A 64 -10.55 -12.65 26.65
C ARG A 64 -11.86 -11.88 26.43
N PRO A 65 -12.98 -12.24 27.08
CA PRO A 65 -14.23 -11.52 26.94
C PRO A 65 -14.09 -10.04 27.33
N GLY A 66 -14.72 -9.15 26.54
CA GLY A 66 -14.67 -7.71 26.74
C GLY A 66 -13.30 -7.09 26.43
N PHE A 67 -12.42 -7.75 25.66
CA PHE A 67 -11.12 -7.16 25.31
C PHE A 67 -11.29 -5.89 24.48
N GLY A 68 -10.32 -4.97 24.59
CA GLY A 68 -10.20 -3.83 23.67
C GLY A 68 -11.36 -2.83 23.73
N GLN A 69 -12.08 -2.72 24.85
CA GLN A 69 -13.28 -1.90 24.98
C GLN A 69 -13.11 -0.46 24.45
N ASP A 70 -11.99 0.19 24.77
CA ASP A 70 -11.72 1.56 24.32
C ASP A 70 -11.54 1.66 22.80
N VAL A 71 -10.99 0.61 22.19
CA VAL A 71 -10.84 0.49 20.73
C VAL A 71 -12.21 0.29 20.08
N VAL A 72 -13.05 -0.57 20.65
CA VAL A 72 -14.42 -0.81 20.17
C VAL A 72 -15.26 0.47 20.26
N ARG A 73 -15.28 1.14 21.43
CA ARG A 73 -15.97 2.44 21.60
C ARG A 73 -15.40 3.50 20.66
N GLY A 74 -14.09 3.47 20.41
CA GLY A 74 -13.42 4.34 19.45
C GLY A 74 -13.89 4.11 18.01
N LEU A 75 -14.06 2.85 17.61
CA LEU A 75 -14.56 2.48 16.29
C LEU A 75 -15.99 2.96 16.06
N VAL A 76 -16.87 2.74 17.04
CA VAL A 76 -18.26 3.23 16.99
C VAL A 76 -18.30 4.75 16.81
N ARG A 77 -17.52 5.51 17.61
CA ARG A 77 -17.42 6.97 17.46
C ARG A 77 -16.93 7.41 16.08
N SER A 78 -15.93 6.72 15.53
CA SER A 78 -15.41 7.05 14.19
C SER A 78 -16.45 6.78 13.08
N LEU A 79 -17.21 5.69 13.19
CA LEU A 79 -18.30 5.39 12.26
C LEU A 79 -19.45 6.40 12.39
N GLN A 80 -19.83 6.80 13.60
CA GLN A 80 -20.85 7.86 13.82
C GLN A 80 -20.41 9.19 13.21
N SER A 81 -19.13 9.56 13.39
CA SER A 81 -18.57 10.77 12.78
C SER A 81 -18.60 10.73 11.25
N LEU A 82 -18.55 9.54 10.65
CA LEU A 82 -18.65 9.35 9.20
C LEU A 82 -20.10 9.56 8.71
N GLU A 83 -21.09 9.04 9.46
CA GLU A 83 -22.52 9.17 9.12
C GLU A 83 -23.02 10.61 9.25
N GLN A 84 -22.51 11.38 10.21
CA GLN A 84 -22.86 12.80 10.41
C GLN A 84 -22.25 13.72 9.34
N HIS A 85 -21.18 13.27 8.68
CA HIS A 85 -20.49 14.00 7.63
C HIS A 85 -20.35 13.12 6.38
N PRO A 86 -21.47 12.76 5.71
CA PRO A 86 -21.43 11.85 4.56
C PRO A 86 -20.59 12.47 3.45
N PHE A 87 -19.47 11.84 3.14
CA PHE A 87 -18.48 12.35 2.21
C PHE A 87 -18.96 12.14 0.77
N ALA A 88 -19.30 13.23 0.08
CA ALA A 88 -19.59 13.17 -1.35
C ALA A 88 -18.32 12.73 -2.11
N GLY A 89 -18.34 11.51 -2.67
CA GLY A 89 -17.39 11.08 -3.70
C GLY A 89 -16.15 10.28 -3.25
N VAL A 90 -15.96 9.97 -1.97
CA VAL A 90 -14.90 9.02 -1.56
C VAL A 90 -15.49 7.61 -1.49
N CYS A 91 -14.98 6.70 -2.32
CA CYS A 91 -15.40 5.30 -2.32
C CYS A 91 -14.76 4.56 -1.13
N VAL A 92 -15.28 4.79 0.09
CA VAL A 92 -14.81 4.17 1.35
C VAL A 92 -15.48 2.82 1.61
N GLY A 93 -16.36 2.35 0.71
CA GLY A 93 -17.32 1.26 0.97
C GLY A 93 -16.70 0.04 1.65
N GLY A 94 -15.67 -0.56 1.06
CA GLY A 94 -15.12 -1.83 1.55
C GLY A 94 -14.53 -1.77 2.97
N GLN A 95 -13.87 -0.67 3.37
CA GLN A 95 -13.27 -0.57 4.71
C GLN A 95 -14.30 -0.26 5.80
N ILE A 96 -15.35 0.49 5.45
CA ILE A 96 -16.47 0.75 6.36
C ILE A 96 -17.29 -0.52 6.59
N GLU A 97 -17.59 -1.27 5.53
CA GLU A 97 -18.31 -2.53 5.67
C GLU A 97 -17.48 -3.58 6.43
N ALA A 98 -16.15 -3.61 6.24
CA ALA A 98 -15.26 -4.42 7.07
C ALA A 98 -15.34 -4.06 8.57
N ALA A 99 -15.36 -2.77 8.89
CA ALA A 99 -15.51 -2.30 10.27
C ALA A 99 -16.85 -2.72 10.88
N ARG A 100 -17.95 -2.54 10.13
CA ARG A 100 -19.29 -2.94 10.56
C ARG A 100 -19.39 -4.46 10.75
N ALA A 101 -18.86 -5.24 9.82
CA ALA A 101 -18.80 -6.70 9.92
C ALA A 101 -17.96 -7.16 11.13
N THR A 102 -16.86 -6.45 11.45
CA THR A 102 -16.04 -6.72 12.63
C THR A 102 -16.80 -6.46 13.94
N LEU A 103 -17.57 -5.36 14.00
CA LEU A 103 -18.42 -5.07 15.17
C LEU A 103 -19.50 -6.14 15.36
N ARG A 104 -20.14 -6.58 14.27
CA ARG A 104 -21.11 -7.68 14.31
C ARG A 104 -20.47 -8.98 14.84
N GLU A 105 -19.32 -9.36 14.31
CA GLU A 105 -18.59 -10.55 14.77
C GLU A 105 -18.21 -10.44 16.25
N TYR A 106 -17.81 -9.26 16.72
CA TYR A 106 -17.52 -9.02 18.13
C TYR A 106 -18.77 -9.21 19.00
N ASP A 107 -19.91 -8.62 18.62
CA ASP A 107 -21.20 -8.75 19.30
C ASP A 107 -21.65 -10.22 19.35
N ASP A 108 -21.68 -10.90 18.20
CA ASP A 108 -22.12 -12.28 18.07
C ASP A 108 -21.23 -13.25 18.87
N ARG A 109 -19.90 -13.06 18.82
CA ARG A 109 -18.96 -13.88 19.59
C ARG A 109 -19.21 -13.78 21.10
N HIS A 110 -19.43 -12.57 21.63
CA HIS A 110 -19.68 -12.38 23.06
C HIS A 110 -21.05 -12.94 23.48
N ARG A 111 -22.10 -12.72 22.67
CA ARG A 111 -23.41 -13.35 22.89
C ARG A 111 -23.32 -14.87 22.92
N SER A 112 -22.53 -15.48 22.03
CA SER A 112 -22.39 -16.95 21.96
C SER A 112 -21.83 -17.59 23.23
N ILE A 113 -21.09 -16.83 24.04
CA ILE A 113 -20.51 -17.28 25.31
C ILE A 113 -21.23 -16.70 26.54
N GLY A 114 -22.36 -16.00 26.34
CA GLY A 114 -23.14 -15.38 27.41
C GLY A 114 -22.45 -14.21 28.12
N PHE A 115 -21.49 -13.53 27.46
CA PHE A 115 -20.85 -12.34 28.02
C PHE A 115 -21.57 -11.07 27.55
N ASP A 116 -22.00 -10.23 28.49
CA ASP A 116 -22.68 -8.98 28.17
C ASP A 116 -21.69 -7.89 27.73
N VAL A 117 -21.91 -7.32 26.55
CA VAL A 117 -21.14 -6.22 25.99
C VAL A 117 -21.94 -4.92 25.85
N SER A 118 -23.13 -4.82 26.47
CA SER A 118 -24.02 -3.66 26.39
C SER A 118 -23.35 -2.34 26.83
N GLU A 119 -22.41 -2.40 27.79
CA GLU A 119 -21.60 -1.25 28.23
C GLU A 119 -20.50 -0.83 27.23
N ILE A 120 -20.25 -1.64 26.20
CA ILE A 120 -19.25 -1.41 25.15
C ILE A 120 -19.96 -1.07 23.83
N LEU A 121 -20.95 -1.90 23.46
CA LEU A 121 -21.81 -1.79 22.28
C LEU A 121 -23.23 -1.51 22.74
N ARG A 122 -23.63 -0.25 22.69
CA ARG A 122 -24.94 0.20 23.15
C ARG A 122 -26.01 -0.19 22.14
N ASP A 123 -27.19 -0.56 22.61
CA ASP A 123 -28.31 -0.99 21.75
C ASP A 123 -28.75 0.09 20.75
N GLU A 124 -28.63 1.38 21.12
CA GLU A 124 -28.93 2.50 20.22
C GLU A 124 -28.04 2.53 18.97
N ASP A 125 -26.80 2.06 19.08
CA ASP A 125 -25.81 2.05 18.00
C ASP A 125 -25.91 0.77 17.14
N ARG A 126 -26.73 -0.22 17.53
CA ARG A 126 -26.79 -1.55 16.90
C ARG A 126 -27.13 -1.50 15.41
N HIS A 127 -27.89 -0.50 14.98
CA HIS A 127 -28.23 -0.29 13.57
C HIS A 127 -27.01 -0.15 12.66
N MET A 128 -25.86 0.27 13.19
CA MET A 128 -24.61 0.48 12.45
C MET A 128 -23.97 -0.84 11.97
N TRP A 129 -24.20 -1.96 12.65
CA TRP A 129 -23.61 -3.26 12.29
C TRP A 129 -24.62 -4.40 12.11
N ALA A 130 -25.88 -4.21 12.50
CA ALA A 130 -26.92 -5.24 12.41
C ALA A 130 -27.10 -5.81 10.99
N ASN A 131 -27.01 -4.94 9.97
CA ASN A 131 -27.18 -5.30 8.56
C ASN A 131 -25.86 -5.33 7.79
N ALA A 132 -24.72 -5.40 8.47
CA ALA A 132 -23.43 -5.48 7.79
C ALA A 132 -23.40 -6.72 6.87
N PRO A 133 -22.62 -6.72 5.78
CA PRO A 133 -22.47 -7.90 4.94
C PRO A 133 -21.71 -9.02 5.66
N GLU A 134 -22.02 -10.26 5.33
CA GLU A 134 -21.23 -11.41 5.78
C GLU A 134 -19.86 -11.39 5.10
N ARG A 135 -18.79 -11.72 5.84
CA ARG A 135 -17.43 -11.99 5.31
C ARG A 135 -16.62 -10.80 4.76
N GLU A 136 -17.03 -9.55 5.02
CA GLU A 136 -16.21 -8.37 4.64
C GLU A 136 -15.28 -7.88 5.76
N GLY A 137 -15.40 -8.42 6.98
CA GLY A 137 -14.52 -8.15 8.12
C GLY A 137 -14.78 -9.13 9.26
N GLY A 138 -13.94 -9.10 10.31
CA GLY A 138 -14.03 -10.02 11.44
C GLY A 138 -13.04 -11.17 11.35
N ILE A 139 -13.45 -12.39 11.68
CA ILE A 139 -12.57 -13.56 11.68
C ILE A 139 -13.06 -14.65 10.72
N ARG A 140 -12.13 -15.49 10.29
CA ARG A 140 -12.42 -16.69 9.50
C ARG A 140 -11.48 -17.81 9.91
N PRO A 141 -11.88 -19.08 9.76
CA PRO A 141 -10.95 -20.19 9.92
C PRO A 141 -9.76 -20.02 8.96
N PHE A 142 -8.56 -20.30 9.47
CA PHE A 142 -7.39 -20.44 8.62
C PHE A 142 -7.43 -21.81 7.97
N GLU A 143 -7.67 -21.81 6.67
CA GLU A 143 -7.61 -23.01 5.84
C GLU A 143 -6.33 -22.95 5.00
N PRO A 144 -5.39 -23.89 5.19
CA PRO A 144 -4.26 -24.03 4.28
C PRO A 144 -4.77 -24.20 2.84
N CYS A 145 -4.09 -23.58 1.88
CA CYS A 145 -4.47 -23.70 0.49
C CYS A 145 -4.37 -25.17 0.05
N GLN A 146 -5.51 -25.80 -0.27
CA GLN A 146 -5.57 -27.22 -0.60
C GLN A 146 -5.13 -27.53 -2.05
N ARG A 147 -5.13 -26.51 -2.93
CA ARG A 147 -4.79 -26.65 -4.36
C ARG A 147 -3.72 -25.64 -4.75
N VAL A 148 -2.51 -25.83 -4.23
CA VAL A 148 -1.34 -25.02 -4.60
C VAL A 148 -0.66 -25.67 -5.81
N ASP A 149 -0.61 -24.98 -6.95
CA ASP A 149 0.37 -25.31 -7.99
C ASP A 149 1.70 -24.63 -7.64
N ALA A 150 2.50 -25.31 -6.81
CA ALA A 150 3.81 -24.82 -6.38
C ALA A 150 4.74 -24.60 -7.59
N GLY A 151 4.62 -25.44 -8.62
CA GLY A 151 5.39 -25.30 -9.85
C GLY A 151 5.03 -24.02 -10.61
N ALA A 152 3.76 -23.65 -10.70
CA ALA A 152 3.34 -22.39 -11.31
C ALA A 152 3.89 -21.18 -10.55
N PHE A 153 3.78 -21.20 -9.22
CA PHE A 153 4.35 -20.14 -8.39
C PHE A 153 5.87 -20.00 -8.61
N GLU A 154 6.60 -21.11 -8.59
CA GLU A 154 8.05 -21.10 -8.85
C GLU A 154 8.39 -20.57 -10.24
N ARG A 155 7.63 -20.96 -11.28
CA ARG A 155 7.83 -20.45 -12.65
C ARG A 155 7.65 -18.94 -12.73
N VAL A 156 6.62 -18.39 -12.06
CA VAL A 156 6.41 -16.93 -12.02
C VAL A 156 7.55 -16.24 -11.29
N VAL A 157 7.91 -16.69 -10.09
CA VAL A 157 8.94 -16.05 -9.26
C VAL A 157 10.32 -16.12 -9.91
N ARG A 158 10.71 -17.31 -10.42
CA ARG A 158 12.01 -17.53 -11.08
C ARG A 158 12.07 -16.88 -12.46
N GLY A 159 10.95 -16.84 -13.18
CA GLY A 159 10.84 -16.24 -14.51
C GLY A 159 10.86 -14.71 -14.49
N ARG A 160 10.55 -14.08 -13.35
CA ARG A 160 10.55 -12.62 -13.21
C ARG A 160 11.95 -12.04 -13.43
N ALA A 161 12.07 -11.25 -14.48
CA ALA A 161 13.27 -10.49 -14.82
C ALA A 161 12.93 -9.02 -15.12
N SER A 162 13.94 -8.14 -15.09
CA SER A 162 13.75 -6.74 -15.48
C SER A 162 13.77 -6.61 -17.00
N VAL A 163 12.59 -6.58 -17.61
CA VAL A 163 12.40 -6.43 -19.06
C VAL A 163 12.61 -4.96 -19.46
N ARG A 164 13.37 -4.73 -20.53
CA ARG A 164 13.74 -3.39 -21.03
C ARG A 164 13.56 -3.25 -22.53
N ASP A 165 12.92 -4.21 -23.17
CA ASP A 165 12.63 -4.19 -24.60
C ASP A 165 11.20 -4.71 -24.75
N PHE A 166 10.28 -3.80 -25.05
CA PHE A 166 8.86 -4.06 -25.12
C PHE A 166 8.39 -3.88 -26.56
N ASP A 167 7.25 -4.48 -26.87
CA ASP A 167 6.48 -4.16 -28.06
C ASP A 167 5.73 -2.83 -27.85
N PRO A 168 6.11 -1.73 -28.51
CA PRO A 168 5.49 -0.42 -28.28
C PRO A 168 4.07 -0.33 -28.86
N GLU A 169 3.72 -1.19 -29.83
CA GLU A 169 2.41 -1.18 -30.49
C GLU A 169 1.36 -1.92 -29.65
N ARG A 170 1.80 -2.75 -28.70
CA ARG A 170 0.91 -3.56 -27.87
C ARG A 170 0.82 -2.99 -26.46
N ILE A 171 -0.24 -2.24 -26.21
CA ILE A 171 -0.52 -1.64 -24.89
C ILE A 171 -1.37 -2.61 -24.05
N PRO A 172 -1.01 -2.91 -22.80
CA PRO A 172 -1.87 -3.67 -21.89
C PRO A 172 -3.23 -2.98 -21.68
N SER A 173 -4.32 -3.75 -21.66
CA SER A 173 -5.65 -3.21 -21.38
C SER A 173 -5.79 -2.76 -19.93
N GLN A 174 -6.70 -1.81 -19.69
CA GLN A 174 -7.00 -1.32 -18.35
C GLN A 174 -7.42 -2.46 -17.40
N ASP A 175 -8.31 -3.37 -17.83
CA ASP A 175 -8.76 -4.51 -17.00
C ASP A 175 -7.62 -5.46 -16.62
N LYS A 176 -6.66 -5.67 -17.52
CA LYS A 176 -5.47 -6.48 -17.22
C LYS A 176 -4.60 -5.82 -16.15
N ILE A 177 -4.46 -4.49 -16.19
CA ILE A 177 -3.71 -3.75 -15.17
C ILE A 177 -4.45 -3.72 -13.84
N LEU A 178 -5.77 -3.48 -13.85
CA LEU A 178 -6.61 -3.50 -12.65
C LEU A 178 -6.56 -4.87 -11.96
N SER A 179 -6.71 -5.97 -12.70
CA SER A 179 -6.59 -7.32 -12.12
C SER A 179 -5.20 -7.61 -11.52
N CYS A 180 -4.12 -7.04 -12.11
CA CYS A 180 -2.79 -7.13 -11.49
C CYS A 180 -2.69 -6.32 -10.19
N ILE A 181 -3.32 -5.14 -10.15
CA ILE A 181 -3.37 -4.28 -8.96
C ILE A 181 -4.22 -4.93 -7.85
N GLU A 182 -5.36 -5.55 -8.19
CA GLU A 182 -6.21 -6.31 -7.26
C GLU A 182 -5.44 -7.44 -6.58
N LEU A 183 -4.61 -8.17 -7.33
CA LEU A 183 -3.71 -9.15 -6.74
C LEU A 183 -2.67 -8.49 -5.83
N ALA A 184 -2.11 -7.35 -6.23
CA ALA A 184 -1.14 -6.60 -5.43
C ALA A 184 -1.71 -6.03 -4.13
N LEU A 185 -3.01 -5.70 -4.09
CA LEU A 185 -3.72 -5.25 -2.89
C LEU A 185 -3.78 -6.30 -1.77
N ARG A 186 -3.44 -7.56 -2.07
CA ARG A 186 -3.28 -8.63 -1.06
C ARG A 186 -1.97 -8.52 -0.27
N ALA A 187 -1.08 -7.59 -0.63
CA ALA A 187 0.12 -7.32 0.14
C ALA A 187 -0.25 -6.82 1.55
N PRO A 188 0.43 -7.29 2.61
CA PRO A 188 0.18 -6.79 3.95
C PRO A 188 0.57 -5.30 4.04
N SER A 189 -0.09 -4.59 4.94
CA SER A 189 0.23 -3.20 5.29
C SER A 189 0.06 -2.99 6.79
N VAL A 190 0.69 -1.95 7.32
CA VAL A 190 0.64 -1.70 8.76
C VAL A 190 -0.80 -1.52 9.25
N CYS A 191 -1.22 -2.38 10.17
CA CYS A 191 -2.59 -2.41 10.68
C CYS A 191 -3.67 -2.46 9.56
N ASN A 192 -3.35 -3.10 8.43
CA ASN A 192 -4.21 -3.22 7.25
C ASN A 192 -4.63 -1.89 6.57
N ARG A 193 -3.90 -0.79 6.81
CA ARG A 193 -4.28 0.55 6.34
C ARG A 193 -4.16 0.79 4.84
N GLN A 194 -3.64 -0.17 4.07
CA GLN A 194 -3.70 -0.21 2.59
C GLN A 194 -3.31 1.12 1.94
N THR A 195 -2.12 1.61 2.27
CA THR A 195 -1.66 2.96 1.89
C THR A 195 -1.23 3.07 0.42
N ALA A 196 -1.06 1.95 -0.29
CA ALA A 196 -0.59 1.94 -1.65
C ALA A 196 -1.57 2.67 -2.59
N ARG A 197 -1.04 3.49 -3.50
CA ARG A 197 -1.76 4.05 -4.65
C ARG A 197 -0.96 3.79 -5.91
N VAL A 198 -1.66 3.72 -7.04
CA VAL A 198 -1.05 3.47 -8.35
C VAL A 198 -1.57 4.49 -9.34
N HIS A 199 -0.68 5.31 -9.88
CA HIS A 199 -0.98 6.24 -10.96
C HIS A 199 -0.50 5.63 -12.27
N VAL A 200 -1.42 5.43 -13.22
CA VAL A 200 -1.16 4.71 -14.47
C VAL A 200 -1.00 5.70 -15.62
N PHE A 201 0.15 5.65 -16.29
CA PHE A 201 0.47 6.50 -17.44
C PHE A 201 0.76 5.64 -18.67
N ALA A 202 0.29 6.05 -19.84
CA ALA A 202 0.50 5.35 -21.10
C ALA A 202 0.84 6.32 -22.24
N GLY A 203 1.57 5.83 -23.25
CA GLY A 203 1.95 6.65 -24.40
C GLY A 203 2.77 7.88 -24.01
N HIS A 204 2.35 9.08 -24.43
CA HIS A 204 3.11 10.31 -24.20
C HIS A 204 3.26 10.68 -22.72
N SER A 205 2.24 10.43 -21.89
CA SER A 205 2.31 10.73 -20.45
C SER A 205 3.30 9.82 -19.74
N ALA A 206 3.42 8.56 -20.16
CA ALA A 206 4.45 7.65 -19.66
C ALA A 206 5.87 8.17 -19.94
N GLN A 207 6.12 8.70 -21.15
CA GLN A 207 7.41 9.28 -21.51
C GLN A 207 7.74 10.54 -20.68
N LYS A 208 6.74 11.39 -20.46
CA LYS A 208 6.87 12.58 -19.59
C LYS A 208 7.30 12.17 -18.17
N VAL A 209 6.61 11.19 -17.58
CA VAL A 209 6.92 10.64 -16.25
C VAL A 209 8.32 10.02 -16.21
N LEU A 210 8.71 9.24 -17.21
CA LEU A 210 10.02 8.59 -17.28
C LEU A 210 11.19 9.57 -17.43
N SER A 211 10.96 10.76 -17.98
CA SER A 211 12.00 11.78 -18.14
C SER A 211 12.65 12.19 -16.82
N HIS A 212 11.92 12.04 -15.70
CA HIS A 212 12.40 12.32 -14.34
C HIS A 212 13.22 11.17 -13.74
N GLN A 213 13.21 9.99 -14.34
CA GLN A 213 13.88 8.79 -13.84
C GLN A 213 15.15 8.50 -14.65
N SER A 214 16.32 8.40 -14.00
CA SER A 214 17.59 8.31 -14.73
C SER A 214 17.99 6.89 -15.18
N GLY A 215 17.40 5.86 -14.59
CA GLY A 215 17.69 4.44 -14.86
C GLY A 215 17.08 3.88 -16.14
N ASN A 216 16.27 4.65 -16.88
CA ASN A 216 15.63 4.19 -18.12
C ASN A 216 16.28 4.69 -19.42
N ARG A 217 17.34 5.51 -19.37
CA ARG A 217 17.92 6.22 -20.55
C ARG A 217 18.11 5.36 -21.82
N GLY A 218 18.47 4.08 -21.68
CA GLY A 218 18.71 3.19 -22.82
C GLY A 218 17.46 2.57 -23.44
N PHE A 219 16.28 2.70 -22.82
CA PHE A 219 15.07 2.00 -23.25
C PHE A 219 13.74 2.71 -22.95
N GLY A 220 13.74 3.85 -22.25
CA GLY A 220 12.52 4.54 -21.81
C GLY A 220 11.52 4.80 -22.95
N HIS A 221 12.03 5.18 -24.12
CA HIS A 221 11.25 5.39 -25.35
C HIS A 221 10.48 4.15 -25.84
N LYS A 222 10.83 2.96 -25.36
CA LYS A 222 10.15 1.70 -25.68
C LYS A 222 9.13 1.29 -24.62
N VAL A 223 9.02 1.99 -23.50
CA VAL A 223 8.10 1.63 -22.41
C VAL A 223 6.70 2.14 -22.75
N PRO A 224 5.71 1.26 -23.01
CA PRO A 224 4.38 1.70 -23.43
C PRO A 224 3.55 2.23 -22.26
N MET A 225 3.82 1.75 -21.05
CA MET A 225 3.08 2.08 -19.84
C MET A 225 3.99 2.18 -18.61
N VAL A 226 3.69 3.12 -17.72
CA VAL A 226 4.38 3.30 -16.44
C VAL A 226 3.37 3.40 -15.31
N LEU A 227 3.61 2.62 -14.26
CA LEU A 227 2.88 2.67 -13.01
C LEU A 227 3.75 3.42 -11.99
N VAL A 228 3.29 4.58 -11.53
CA VAL A 228 3.93 5.28 -10.40
C VAL A 228 3.26 4.74 -9.13
N VAL A 229 4.01 3.94 -8.37
CA VAL A 229 3.55 3.43 -7.08
C VAL A 229 3.88 4.45 -6.01
N THR A 230 2.86 4.86 -5.26
CA THR A 230 3.01 5.78 -4.13
C THR A 230 2.41 5.17 -2.86
N SER A 231 2.73 5.77 -1.71
CA SER A 231 2.09 5.47 -0.42
C SER A 231 1.45 6.75 0.12
N ASP A 232 0.16 6.70 0.41
CA ASP A 232 -0.58 7.79 1.05
C ASP A 232 -0.15 7.93 2.51
N LEU A 233 0.51 9.04 2.82
CA LEU A 233 1.07 9.29 4.14
C LEU A 233 0.01 9.63 5.19
N ARG A 234 -1.22 10.02 4.78
CA ARG A 234 -2.30 10.41 5.70
C ARG A 234 -2.75 9.26 6.59
N TYR A 235 -2.56 8.04 6.09
CA TYR A 235 -2.87 6.81 6.81
C TYR A 235 -1.84 6.49 7.89
N PHE A 236 -0.72 7.22 8.00
CA PHE A 236 0.25 6.98 9.07
C PHE A 236 -0.02 7.80 10.33
N THR A 237 0.37 7.26 11.48
CA THR A 237 0.19 7.85 12.81
C THR A 237 1.53 7.96 13.52
N GLY A 238 1.84 9.15 14.03
CA GLY A 238 3.08 9.39 14.77
C GLY A 238 4.36 9.33 13.92
N THR A 239 5.46 9.78 14.52
CA THR A 239 6.77 9.88 13.86
C THR A 239 7.49 8.53 13.73
N VAL A 240 7.04 7.52 14.47
CA VAL A 240 7.61 6.16 14.44
C VAL A 240 7.39 5.50 13.09
N GLU A 241 6.30 5.84 12.39
CA GLU A 241 5.92 5.26 11.09
C GLU A 241 6.56 5.95 9.88
N ARG A 242 7.55 6.83 10.08
CA ARG A 242 8.20 7.60 9.00
C ARG A 242 8.79 6.76 7.86
N TYR A 243 9.12 5.50 8.12
CA TYR A 243 9.61 4.54 7.12
C TYR A 243 8.55 3.62 6.56
N GLN A 244 7.36 3.58 7.17
CA GLN A 244 6.35 2.57 6.91
C GLN A 244 5.84 2.62 5.46
N GLY A 245 5.71 3.81 4.87
CA GLY A 245 5.36 3.94 3.46
C GLY A 245 6.34 3.24 2.51
N TRP A 246 7.64 3.20 2.83
CA TRP A 246 8.62 2.46 2.03
C TRP A 246 8.50 0.95 2.18
N ILE A 247 8.15 0.48 3.39
CA ILE A 247 7.96 -0.94 3.70
C ILE A 247 6.71 -1.46 3.01
N ASP A 248 5.56 -0.82 3.25
CA ASP A 248 4.27 -1.20 2.67
C ASP A 248 4.30 -1.09 1.14
N GLY A 249 4.80 0.04 0.63
CA GLY A 249 4.93 0.28 -0.80
C GLY A 249 5.88 -0.71 -1.49
N GLY A 250 6.96 -1.11 -0.83
CA GLY A 250 7.91 -2.11 -1.34
C GLY A 250 7.29 -3.50 -1.44
N MET A 251 6.54 -3.93 -0.42
CA MET A 251 5.81 -5.20 -0.43
C MET A 251 4.74 -5.23 -1.53
N PHE A 252 3.94 -4.16 -1.63
CA PHE A 252 2.95 -3.98 -2.69
C PHE A 252 3.59 -4.03 -4.08
N SER A 253 4.69 -3.29 -4.29
CA SER A 253 5.39 -3.24 -5.59
C SER A 253 5.92 -4.61 -6.01
N MET A 254 6.45 -5.41 -5.06
CA MET A 254 6.92 -6.76 -5.38
C MET A 254 5.77 -7.67 -5.81
N LEU A 255 4.63 -7.62 -5.12
CA LEU A 255 3.46 -8.42 -5.50
C LEU A 255 2.89 -7.97 -6.86
N LEU A 256 2.88 -6.67 -7.13
CA LEU A 256 2.50 -6.12 -8.44
C LEU A 256 3.41 -6.60 -9.56
N LEU A 257 4.74 -6.64 -9.35
CA LEU A 257 5.68 -7.17 -10.33
C LEU A 257 5.44 -8.67 -10.64
N LEU A 258 5.08 -9.45 -9.63
CA LEU A 258 4.73 -10.87 -9.81
C LEU A 258 3.38 -11.04 -10.52
N ALA A 259 2.40 -10.19 -10.20
CA ALA A 259 1.09 -10.19 -10.86
C ALA A 259 1.22 -9.84 -12.36
N LEU A 260 2.02 -8.81 -12.69
CA LEU A 260 2.33 -8.45 -14.07
C LEU A 260 3.00 -9.62 -14.82
N GLN A 261 3.99 -10.28 -14.20
CA GLN A 261 4.65 -11.47 -14.75
C GLN A 261 3.65 -12.61 -15.00
N ALA A 262 2.78 -12.90 -14.04
CA ALA A 262 1.75 -13.94 -14.16
C ALA A 262 0.73 -13.62 -15.27
N ALA A 263 0.45 -12.34 -15.52
CA ALA A 263 -0.42 -11.87 -16.60
C ALA A 263 0.24 -11.87 -17.99
N GLY A 264 1.49 -12.33 -18.10
CA GLY A 264 2.27 -12.40 -19.34
C GLY A 264 2.94 -11.08 -19.74
N LEU A 265 3.02 -10.11 -18.81
CA LEU A 265 3.66 -8.82 -19.03
C LEU A 265 5.11 -8.82 -18.54
N GLY A 266 5.97 -8.10 -19.25
CA GLY A 266 7.29 -7.74 -18.77
C GLY A 266 7.19 -6.50 -17.88
N ALA A 267 8.08 -6.41 -16.89
CA ALA A 267 8.17 -5.22 -16.04
C ALA A 267 9.62 -4.91 -15.64
N VAL A 268 9.87 -3.65 -15.32
CA VAL A 268 11.11 -3.18 -14.73
C VAL A 268 10.81 -2.20 -13.60
N ALA A 269 11.28 -2.56 -12.40
CA ALA A 269 11.29 -1.66 -11.26
C ALA A 269 12.37 -0.59 -11.45
N LEU A 270 11.96 0.67 -11.38
CA LEU A 270 12.79 1.85 -11.49
C LEU A 270 12.76 2.56 -10.14
N ASN A 271 13.84 2.40 -9.36
CA ASN A 271 13.93 3.00 -8.03
C ASN A 271 13.70 4.52 -8.07
N TRP A 272 13.17 5.05 -6.96
CA TRP A 272 12.91 6.47 -6.77
C TRP A 272 13.78 7.08 -5.67
N SER A 273 15.10 6.83 -5.73
CA SER A 273 16.08 7.45 -4.83
C SER A 273 16.63 8.74 -5.45
N VAL A 274 15.77 9.74 -5.57
CA VAL A 274 16.08 11.04 -6.23
C VAL A 274 16.14 12.19 -5.21
N ARG A 275 16.64 13.35 -5.66
CA ARG A 275 16.59 14.59 -4.86
C ARG A 275 15.16 15.13 -4.83
N ASN A 276 14.83 15.87 -3.77
CA ASN A 276 13.54 16.55 -3.62
C ASN A 276 13.21 17.48 -4.81
N GLU A 277 14.21 18.05 -5.47
CA GLU A 277 14.03 18.82 -6.71
C GLU A 277 13.37 17.98 -7.83
N THR A 278 13.95 16.81 -8.14
CA THR A 278 13.42 15.89 -9.16
C THR A 278 12.07 15.30 -8.74
N ASP A 279 11.91 14.98 -7.45
CA ASP A 279 10.64 14.51 -6.90
C ASP A 279 9.52 15.55 -7.09
N ARG A 280 9.78 16.83 -6.85
CA ARG A 280 8.81 17.92 -7.12
C ARG A 280 8.48 18.04 -8.60
N SER A 281 9.48 17.94 -9.48
CA SER A 281 9.25 17.98 -10.93
C SER A 281 8.36 16.83 -11.41
N LEU A 282 8.60 15.60 -10.92
CA LEU A 282 7.71 14.47 -11.21
C LEU A 282 6.29 14.78 -10.73
N ARG A 283 6.13 15.26 -9.50
CA ARG A 283 4.79 15.50 -8.91
C ARG A 283 3.96 16.48 -9.73
N VAL A 284 4.57 17.56 -10.21
CA VAL A 284 3.89 18.53 -11.09
C VAL A 284 3.47 17.86 -12.40
N ASP A 285 4.34 17.05 -13.00
CA ASP A 285 4.07 16.46 -14.31
C ASP A 285 3.12 15.27 -14.28
N ALA A 286 3.04 14.58 -13.15
CA ALA A 286 2.23 13.41 -12.88
C ALA A 286 0.98 13.71 -12.02
N ASP A 287 0.75 14.99 -11.69
CA ASP A 287 -0.34 15.48 -10.83
C ASP A 287 -0.45 14.72 -9.48
N LEU A 288 0.70 14.46 -8.85
CA LEU A 288 0.76 13.68 -7.62
C LEU A 288 0.57 14.58 -6.39
N PRO A 289 -0.32 14.23 -5.46
CA PRO A 289 -0.53 15.03 -4.26
C PRO A 289 0.68 14.95 -3.31
N GLU A 290 0.95 16.05 -2.60
CA GLU A 290 2.09 16.13 -1.65
C GLU A 290 2.04 15.09 -0.53
N HIS A 291 0.85 14.63 -0.16
CA HIS A 291 0.69 13.61 0.87
C HIS A 291 0.98 12.18 0.40
N GLU A 292 1.20 11.97 -0.90
CA GLU A 292 1.63 10.68 -1.41
C GLU A 292 3.15 10.64 -1.56
N ARG A 293 3.80 9.66 -0.94
CA ARG A 293 5.23 9.42 -1.13
C ARG A 293 5.45 8.50 -2.32
N VAL A 294 6.24 8.92 -3.30
CA VAL A 294 6.64 8.07 -4.42
C VAL A 294 7.57 6.96 -3.94
N ILE A 295 7.22 5.72 -4.27
CA ILE A 295 7.96 4.52 -3.86
C ILE A 295 8.88 4.07 -5.00
N MET A 296 8.30 3.85 -6.18
CA MET A 296 9.04 3.53 -7.40
C MET A 296 8.17 3.74 -8.63
N LEU A 297 8.82 3.81 -9.78
CA LEU A 297 8.17 3.68 -11.08
C LEU A 297 8.30 2.23 -11.54
N ILE A 298 7.27 1.69 -12.18
CA ILE A 298 7.30 0.38 -12.80
C ILE A 298 6.98 0.58 -14.28
N GLY A 299 7.99 0.44 -15.15
CA GLY A 299 7.75 0.36 -16.58
C GLY A 299 7.24 -1.04 -16.92
N CYS A 300 6.13 -1.14 -17.66
CA CYS A 300 5.54 -2.43 -18.03
C CYS A 300 4.94 -2.41 -19.43
N GLY A 301 4.82 -3.60 -20.01
CA GLY A 301 4.29 -3.82 -21.35
C GLY A 301 4.46 -5.26 -21.78
N TYR A 302 4.04 -5.59 -23.01
CA TYR A 302 4.37 -6.88 -23.58
C TYR A 302 5.86 -6.93 -23.94
N PRO A 303 6.61 -7.96 -23.51
CA PRO A 303 8.00 -8.11 -23.93
C PRO A 303 8.08 -8.25 -25.45
N LYS A 304 9.07 -7.60 -26.07
CA LYS A 304 9.35 -7.84 -27.49
C LYS A 304 9.80 -9.28 -27.69
N GLU A 305 9.38 -9.91 -28.79
CA GLU A 305 9.84 -11.26 -29.14
C GLU A 305 11.37 -11.31 -29.21
N GLY A 306 11.96 -12.35 -28.59
CA GLY A 306 13.42 -12.51 -28.52
C GLY A 306 14.14 -11.50 -27.62
N CYS A 307 13.43 -10.71 -26.80
CA CYS A 307 14.08 -9.77 -25.90
C CYS A 307 15.04 -10.47 -24.92
N ARG A 308 16.14 -9.80 -24.61
CA ARG A 308 17.17 -10.31 -23.69
C ARG A 308 17.01 -9.66 -22.33
N VAL A 309 17.19 -10.47 -21.29
CA VAL A 309 17.19 -10.02 -19.89
C VAL A 309 18.49 -10.42 -19.21
N PRO A 310 18.98 -9.66 -18.21
CA PRO A 310 20.19 -10.03 -17.50
C PRO A 310 19.94 -11.28 -16.64
N VAL A 311 20.84 -12.26 -16.72
CA VAL A 311 20.78 -13.50 -15.91
C VAL A 311 20.66 -13.17 -14.42
N SER A 312 21.44 -12.18 -13.95
CA SER A 312 21.38 -11.67 -12.57
C SER A 312 21.43 -12.80 -11.53
N ALA A 313 22.58 -13.47 -11.38
CA ALA A 313 22.73 -14.55 -10.41
C ALA A 313 22.32 -14.11 -8.99
N ARG A 314 21.70 -15.02 -8.22
CA ARG A 314 21.33 -14.79 -6.82
C ARG A 314 22.37 -15.45 -5.91
N ARG A 315 22.58 -14.87 -4.72
CA ARG A 315 23.38 -15.47 -3.65
C ARG A 315 22.73 -16.77 -3.17
N ALA A 316 23.50 -17.67 -2.60
CA ALA A 316 22.94 -18.84 -1.93
C ALA A 316 22.14 -18.40 -0.71
N ALA A 317 21.11 -19.17 -0.33
CA ALA A 317 20.29 -18.86 0.85
C ALA A 317 21.12 -18.81 2.14
N SER A 318 22.16 -19.66 2.23
CA SER A 318 23.13 -19.68 3.34
C SER A 318 23.90 -18.37 3.49
N ASP A 319 24.16 -17.63 2.39
CA ASP A 319 24.95 -16.39 2.43
C ASP A 319 24.19 -15.24 3.10
N VAL A 320 22.88 -15.38 3.28
CA VAL A 320 21.98 -14.35 3.81
C VAL A 320 21.19 -14.83 5.04
N THR A 321 21.52 -16.01 5.57
CA THR A 321 20.83 -16.63 6.72
C THR A 321 21.80 -16.86 7.88
N THR A 322 21.41 -16.43 9.09
CA THR A 322 22.12 -16.75 10.32
C THR A 322 21.17 -17.46 11.28
N TRP A 323 21.53 -18.66 11.71
CA TRP A 323 20.74 -19.47 12.64
C TRP A 323 21.22 -19.24 14.07
N ASN A 324 20.32 -18.84 14.96
CA ASN A 324 20.53 -18.76 16.41
C ASN A 324 19.57 -19.75 17.09
N LEU A 325 19.79 -21.05 16.87
CA LEU A 325 18.95 -22.14 17.40
C LEU A 325 19.35 -22.53 18.82
#